data_AF-A0A225M1L3-F1
#
_entry.id   AF-A0A225M1L3-F1
#
_cell.length_a   1.000
_cell.length_b   1.000
_cell.length_c   1.000
_cell.angle_alpha   90.00
_cell.angle_beta   90.00
_cell.angle_gamma   90.00
#
_symmetry.space_group_name_H-M   'P 1'
#
loop_
_entity.id
_entity.type
_entity.pdbx_description
1 polymer ?
#
loop_
_entity_poly.entity_id
_entity_poly.type
_entity_poly.pdbx_seq_one_letter_code
_entity_poly.pdbx_strand_id
1 'polypeptide(L)'
;MSNIEPPRLYLTEPEIADICKPLTMPAAQYRFITQRLGMRAARKPSGRVLLARSEFERVLGAPRDDAPAEVMGDLESLRARWNRHGAPA
;
A
#
# COMPACT_ATOMS: atom_id res chain seq x y z
N MET A 1 24.87 3.73 -1.26
CA MET A 1 23.72 3.16 -2.01
C MET A 1 22.69 2.74 -0.99
N SER A 2 21.60 3.50 -0.83
CA SER A 2 20.50 3.09 0.05
C SER A 2 19.80 1.90 -0.61
N ASN A 3 19.82 0.74 0.05
CA ASN A 3 19.13 -0.44 -0.43
C ASN A 3 17.63 -0.22 -0.18
N ILE A 4 16.91 0.25 -1.21
CA ILE A 4 15.46 0.46 -1.13
C ILE A 4 14.82 -0.92 -1.30
N GLU A 5 14.55 -1.60 -0.18
CA GLU A 5 13.79 -2.85 -0.20
C GLU A 5 12.36 -2.52 -0.66
N PRO A 6 11.81 -3.24 -1.67
CA PRO A 6 10.46 -2.99 -2.12
C PRO A 6 9.48 -3.19 -0.96
N PRO A 7 8.42 -2.37 -0.85
CA PRO A 7 7.48 -2.44 0.25
C PRO A 7 6.80 -3.81 0.27
N ARG A 8 6.70 -4.41 1.45
CA ARG A 8 6.00 -5.69 1.64
C ARG A 8 4.51 -5.52 1.31
N LEU A 9 3.97 -6.49 0.59
CA LEU A 9 2.55 -6.52 0.20
C LEU A 9 1.59 -6.50 1.40
N TYR A 10 1.99 -7.11 2.51
CA TYR A 10 1.20 -7.17 3.74
C TYR A 10 1.95 -6.50 4.90
N LEU A 11 1.20 -5.89 5.81
CA LEU A 11 1.75 -5.43 7.08
C LEU A 11 2.20 -6.61 7.93
N THR A 12 3.33 -6.40 8.60
CA THR A 12 3.88 -7.33 9.57
C THR A 12 3.12 -7.29 10.89
N GLU A 13 3.28 -8.32 11.70
CA GLU A 13 2.61 -8.40 13.00
C GLU A 13 3.03 -7.26 13.96
N PRO A 14 4.31 -6.83 14.02
CA PRO A 14 4.70 -5.65 14.79
C PRO A 14 4.03 -4.36 14.31
N GLU A 15 3.92 -4.14 12.99
CA GLU A 15 3.24 -2.95 12.44
C GLU A 15 1.75 -2.95 12.81
N ILE A 16 1.08 -4.10 12.70
CA ILE A 16 -0.33 -4.25 13.11
C ILE A 16 -0.48 -4.00 14.61
N ALA A 17 0.43 -4.52 15.43
CA ALA A 17 0.41 -4.32 16.87
C ALA A 17 0.58 -2.84 17.23
N ASP A 18 1.46 -2.12 16.52
CA ASP A 18 1.67 -0.69 16.71
C ASP A 18 0.40 0.13 16.39
N ILE A 19 -0.21 -0.12 15.22
CA ILE A 19 -1.49 0.50 14.80
C ILE A 19 -2.59 0.26 15.84
N CYS A 20 -2.59 -0.90 16.49
CA CYS A 20 -3.66 -1.30 17.40
C CYS A 20 -3.40 -0.97 18.88
N LYS A 21 -2.29 -0.31 19.25
CA LYS A 21 -2.01 -0.03 20.67
C LYS A 21 -3.19 0.70 21.33
N PRO A 22 -3.63 0.30 22.54
CA PRO A 22 -3.02 -0.69 23.46
C PRO A 22 -3.55 -2.13 23.31
N LEU A 23 -4.30 -2.46 22.26
CA LEU A 23 -4.95 -3.77 22.09
C LEU A 23 -3.93 -4.89 21.86
N THR A 24 -3.89 -5.86 22.77
CA THR A 24 -2.98 -7.03 22.69
C THR A 24 -3.66 -8.29 22.14
N MET A 25 -4.99 -8.40 22.26
CA MET A 25 -5.74 -9.57 21.79
C MET A 25 -5.96 -9.53 20.27
N PRO A 26 -5.55 -10.56 19.49
CA PRO A 26 -5.69 -10.57 18.03
C PRO A 26 -7.13 -10.36 17.54
N ALA A 27 -8.11 -10.94 18.25
CA ALA A 27 -9.52 -10.74 17.92
C ALA A 27 -9.99 -9.29 18.13
N ALA A 28 -9.44 -8.58 19.13
CA ALA A 28 -9.73 -7.18 19.37
C ALA A 28 -9.09 -6.29 18.30
N GLN A 29 -7.83 -6.56 17.93
CA GLN A 29 -7.13 -5.89 16.83
C GLN A 29 -7.91 -6.04 15.51
N TYR A 30 -8.36 -7.25 15.18
CA TYR A 30 -9.17 -7.49 13.98
C TYR A 30 -10.47 -6.68 13.98
N ARG A 31 -11.20 -6.67 15.09
CA ARG A 31 -12.45 -5.88 15.21
C ARG A 31 -12.18 -4.39 15.09
N PHE A 32 -11.11 -3.89 15.70
CA PHE A 32 -10.71 -2.50 15.57
C PHE A 32 -10.43 -2.13 14.11
N ILE A 33 -9.59 -2.90 13.41
CA ILE A 33 -9.22 -2.67 12.02
C ILE A 33 -10.45 -2.70 11.10
N THR A 34 -11.30 -3.72 11.22
CA THR A 34 -12.43 -3.91 10.30
C THR A 34 -13.65 -3.07 10.64
N GLN A 35 -13.95 -2.86 11.92
CA GLN A 35 -15.20 -2.22 12.36
C GLN A 35 -15.02 -0.78 12.79
N ARG A 36 -13.83 -0.38 13.26
CA ARG A 36 -13.56 1.01 13.69
C ARG A 36 -12.84 1.80 12.61
N LEU A 37 -11.82 1.21 11.99
CA LEU A 37 -11.11 1.85 10.88
C LEU A 37 -11.74 1.56 9.51
N GLY A 38 -12.63 0.57 9.40
CA GLY A 38 -13.33 0.24 8.16
C GLY A 38 -12.44 -0.39 7.08
N MET A 39 -11.28 -0.93 7.46
CA MET A 39 -10.34 -1.55 6.53
C MET A 39 -10.76 -2.97 6.15
N ARG A 40 -10.49 -3.36 4.91
CA ARG A 40 -10.64 -4.72 4.39
C ARG A 40 -9.47 -5.59 4.87
N ALA A 41 -9.71 -6.43 5.88
CA ALA A 41 -8.72 -7.34 6.41
C ALA A 41 -9.25 -8.78 6.53
N ALA A 42 -8.36 -9.76 6.31
CA ALA A 42 -8.63 -11.18 6.53
C ALA A 42 -8.06 -11.65 7.87
N ARG A 43 -8.45 -12.86 8.30
CA ARG A 43 -7.85 -13.56 9.43
C ARG A 43 -6.98 -14.71 8.95
N LYS A 44 -5.77 -14.81 9.51
CA LYS A 44 -4.92 -15.99 9.37
C LYS A 44 -5.48 -17.17 10.20
N PRO A 45 -5.11 -18.43 9.92
CA PRO A 45 -5.44 -19.57 10.78
C PRO A 45 -4.98 -19.41 12.24
N SER A 46 -3.90 -18.66 12.47
CA SER A 46 -3.42 -18.32 13.83
C SER A 46 -4.31 -17.31 14.58
N GLY A 47 -5.36 -16.79 13.95
CA GLY A 47 -6.25 -15.76 14.50
C GLY A 47 -5.72 -14.32 14.37
N ARG A 48 -4.48 -14.13 13.87
CA ARG A 48 -3.89 -12.81 13.63
C ARG A 48 -4.45 -12.16 12.37
N VAL A 49 -4.35 -10.84 12.32
CA VAL A 49 -4.82 -10.04 11.18
C VAL A 49 -3.89 -10.23 9.97
N LEU A 50 -4.48 -10.36 8.79
CA LEU A 50 -3.80 -10.25 7.50
C LEU A 50 -4.33 -8.99 6.82
N LEU A 51 -3.48 -7.96 6.73
CA LEU A 51 -3.83 -6.66 6.17
C LEU A 51 -2.83 -6.30 5.07
N ALA A 52 -3.34 -6.04 3.87
CA ALA A 52 -2.53 -5.54 2.77
C ALA A 52 -2.04 -4.12 3.08
N ARG A 53 -0.79 -3.82 2.74
CA ARG A 53 -0.23 -2.47 2.92
C ARG A 53 -1.01 -1.43 2.11
N SER A 54 -1.40 -1.78 0.88
CA SER A 54 -2.21 -0.92 0.02
C SER A 54 -3.57 -0.56 0.62
N GLU A 55 -4.18 -1.44 1.41
CA GLU A 55 -5.44 -1.15 2.10
C GLU A 55 -5.23 -0.17 3.26
N PHE A 56 -4.14 -0.32 4.01
CA PHE A 56 -3.75 0.62 5.04
C PHE A 56 -3.53 2.01 4.44
N GLU A 57 -2.74 2.09 3.37
CA GLU A 57 -2.47 3.35 2.64
C GLU A 57 -3.76 3.94 2.05
N ARG A 58 -4.65 3.11 1.49
CA ARG A 58 -5.93 3.59 0.94
C ARG A 58 -6.81 4.27 2.00
N VAL A 59 -6.79 3.78 3.24
CA VAL A 59 -7.68 4.25 4.31
C VAL A 59 -7.06 5.37 5.14
N LEU A 60 -5.78 5.25 5.51
CA LEU A 60 -5.09 6.19 6.41
C LEU A 60 -4.04 7.05 5.70
N GLY A 61 -3.60 6.67 4.51
CA GLY A 61 -2.73 7.50 3.69
C GLY A 61 -3.56 8.55 2.96
N ALA A 62 -3.62 9.77 3.50
CA ALA A 62 -4.08 10.93 2.74
C ALA A 62 -3.15 12.13 3.00
N PRO A 63 -2.88 12.98 1.99
CA PRO A 63 -3.64 13.13 0.74
C PRO A 63 -2.98 12.45 -0.47
N ARG A 64 -3.79 12.20 -1.50
CA ARG A 64 -3.28 12.19 -2.89
C ARG A 64 -2.57 13.52 -3.05
N ASP A 65 -1.27 13.49 -3.27
CA ASP A 65 -0.57 14.67 -3.70
C ASP A 65 -1.29 15.18 -4.96
N ASP A 66 -1.88 16.37 -4.83
CA ASP A 66 -1.98 17.36 -5.89
C ASP A 66 -0.58 17.83 -6.32
N ALA A 67 0.44 16.96 -6.21
CA ALA A 67 1.68 17.15 -6.94
C ALA A 67 1.23 17.30 -8.39
N PRO A 68 1.59 18.39 -9.07
CA PRO A 68 1.47 18.39 -10.50
C PRO A 68 2.17 17.11 -10.94
N ALA A 69 1.45 16.28 -11.69
CA ALA A 69 2.14 15.35 -12.54
C ALA A 69 3.15 16.23 -13.28
N GLU A 70 4.43 16.20 -12.90
CA GLU A 70 5.46 16.38 -13.89
C GLU A 70 5.20 15.22 -14.82
N VAL A 71 4.36 15.54 -15.81
CA VAL A 71 4.05 14.77 -16.97
C VAL A 71 5.43 14.39 -17.49
N MET A 72 5.86 13.20 -17.11
CA MET A 72 6.42 12.21 -17.99
C MET A 72 6.98 12.91 -19.21
N GLY A 73 8.26 13.32 -19.09
CA GLY A 73 8.89 14.31 -19.94
C GLY A 73 8.37 14.27 -21.37
N ASP A 74 7.86 15.41 -21.84
CA ASP A 74 7.27 15.65 -23.15
C ASP A 74 6.78 14.38 -23.87
N LEU A 75 5.47 14.12 -23.73
CA LEU A 75 4.79 13.00 -24.39
C LEU A 75 5.10 12.92 -25.90
N GLU A 76 5.44 14.04 -26.55
CA GLU A 76 5.84 14.09 -27.95
C GLU A 76 7.21 13.43 -28.18
N SER A 77 8.18 13.69 -27.31
CA SER A 77 9.49 13.02 -27.26
C SER A 77 9.38 11.51 -26.99
N LEU A 78 8.50 11.10 -26.07
CA LEU A 78 8.23 9.68 -25.79
C LEU A 78 7.54 8.96 -26.97
N ARG A 79 6.56 9.62 -27.59
CA ARG A 79 5.86 9.10 -28.77
C ARG A 79 6.75 9.03 -30.00
N ALA A 80 7.62 10.02 -30.21
CA ALA A 80 8.61 10.02 -31.27
C ALA A 80 9.63 8.88 -31.11
N ARG A 81 10.02 8.55 -29.88
CA ARG A 81 10.89 7.40 -29.59
C ARG A 81 10.19 6.06 -29.88
N TRP A 82 8.93 5.90 -29.48
CA TRP A 82 8.14 4.70 -29.75
C TRP A 82 7.95 4.47 -31.26
N ASN A 83 7.63 5.54 -32.00
CA ASN A 83 7.48 5.49 -33.46
C ASN A 83 8.82 5.22 -34.21
N ARG A 84 9.95 5.62 -33.63
CA ARG A 84 11.29 5.35 -34.22
C ARG A 84 11.71 3.88 -34.13
N HIS A 85 11.29 3.18 -33.09
CA HIS A 85 11.77 1.83 -32.81
C HIS A 85 10.72 0.73 -33.00
N GLY A 86 9.43 1.07 -33.11
CA GLY A 86 8.34 0.10 -33.23
C GLY A 86 8.15 -0.73 -31.97
N ALA A 87 6.91 -1.07 -31.62
CA ALA A 87 6.68 -2.05 -30.55
C ALA A 87 7.24 -3.41 -31.01
N PRO A 88 8.13 -4.08 -30.25
CA PRO A 88 8.45 -5.46 -30.54
C PRO A 88 7.19 -6.32 -30.36
N ALA A 89 6.96 -7.24 -31.29
CA ALA A 89 5.81 -8.15 -31.34
C ALA A 89 5.69 -9.05 -30.11
#